data_AF-A0AA97C0M0-F1
#
_entry.id   AF-A0AA97C0M0-F1
#
_cell.length_a   1.000
_cell.length_b   1.000
_cell.length_c   1.000
_cell.angle_alpha   90.00
_cell.angle_beta   90.00
_cell.angle_gamma   90.00
#
_symmetry.space_group_name_H-M   'P 1'
#
loop_
_entity.id
_entity.type
_entity.pdbx_description
1 polymer ?
#
loop_
_entity_poly.entity_id
_entity_poly.type
_entity_poly.pdbx_seq_one_letter_code
_entity_poly.pdbx_strand_id
1 'polypeptide(L)'
;MSQQSNNNSSNQETEIQFTELTVPKGSSLKLSVLEDQPQAIVDALTEFFKQHKVVRRGFMVSATESDSAKEAPILMIALEFTTGAENIDSIIHGAGTLACEFLADDESIDFCVVNENEQGVSHFITQHVQPFYQRRLGSFLRDTIPVKNT
;
A
#
# COMPACT_ATOMS: atom_id res chain seq x y z
N MET A 1 2.08 23.26 51.28
CA MET A 1 2.69 22.09 50.61
C MET A 1 1.59 21.09 50.30
N SER A 2 1.72 20.40 49.15
CA SER A 2 0.86 19.34 48.59
C SER A 2 0.19 19.72 47.28
N GLN A 3 1.00 19.50 46.24
CA GLN A 3 0.73 19.12 44.85
C GLN A 3 -0.72 18.70 44.53
N GLN A 4 -1.25 19.18 43.40
CA GLN A 4 -1.74 18.21 42.41
C GLN A 4 -1.55 18.74 40.99
N SER A 5 -0.80 17.92 40.26
CA SER A 5 -0.38 18.03 38.87
C SER A 5 -1.55 17.66 37.97
N ASN A 6 -1.92 18.53 37.02
CA ASN A 6 -2.72 18.15 35.87
C ASN A 6 -1.80 18.15 34.65
N ASN A 7 -1.21 17.00 34.39
CA ASN A 7 -0.50 16.73 33.15
C ASN A 7 -1.51 16.69 32.01
N ASN A 8 -1.35 17.67 31.13
CA ASN A 8 -1.97 17.74 29.81
C ASN A 8 -1.33 16.67 28.93
N SER A 9 -2.10 15.67 28.50
CA SER A 9 -1.69 14.73 27.46
C SER A 9 -2.84 14.64 26.48
N SER A 10 -2.89 15.62 25.58
CA SER A 10 -3.72 15.58 24.39
C SER A 10 -3.18 14.47 23.48
N ASN A 11 -3.76 13.28 23.58
CA ASN A 11 -3.75 12.32 22.48
C ASN A 11 -4.53 12.99 21.34
N GLN A 12 -3.81 13.50 20.35
CA GLN A 12 -4.41 13.85 19.07
C GLN A 12 -4.66 12.53 18.35
N GLU A 13 -5.87 12.01 18.47
CA GLU A 13 -6.37 10.96 17.58
C GLU A 13 -6.49 11.60 16.20
N THR A 14 -5.58 11.27 15.28
CA THR A 14 -5.71 11.66 13.87
C THR A 14 -6.93 10.95 13.32
N GLU A 15 -8.03 11.69 13.13
CA GLU A 15 -9.29 11.16 12.61
C GLU A 15 -9.10 10.81 11.13
N ILE A 16 -8.89 9.52 10.82
CA ILE A 16 -8.75 9.04 9.44
C ILE A 16 -10.10 9.19 8.74
N GLN A 17 -10.17 10.06 7.73
CA GLN A 17 -11.37 10.25 6.92
C GLN A 17 -11.36 9.29 5.72
N PHE A 18 -12.31 8.36 5.71
CA PHE A 18 -12.60 7.52 4.55
C PHE A 18 -13.63 8.23 3.66
N THR A 19 -13.28 8.47 2.40
CA THR A 19 -14.18 9.07 1.41
C THR A 19 -14.44 8.08 0.29
N GLU A 20 -15.70 7.89 -0.09
CA GLU A 20 -16.07 7.13 -1.30
C GLU A 20 -16.18 8.10 -2.48
N LEU A 21 -15.40 7.84 -3.54
CA LEU A 21 -15.45 8.60 -4.79
C LEU A 21 -16.02 7.73 -5.91
N THR A 22 -17.18 8.10 -6.46
CA THR A 22 -17.70 7.46 -7.68
C THR A 22 -17.12 8.18 -8.90
N VAL A 23 -16.24 7.50 -9.63
CA VAL A 23 -15.69 8.01 -10.88
C VAL A 23 -16.73 7.86 -12.02
N PRO A 24 -17.11 8.96 -12.70
CA PRO A 24 -18.06 8.90 -13.80
C PRO A 24 -17.61 7.95 -14.92
N LYS A 25 -18.57 7.23 -15.51
CA LYS A 25 -18.29 6.37 -16.67
C LYS A 25 -17.75 7.23 -17.83
N GLY A 26 -16.54 6.93 -18.28
CA GLY A 26 -15.86 7.65 -19.36
C GLY A 26 -14.74 8.58 -18.89
N SER A 27 -14.56 8.78 -17.58
CA SER A 27 -13.38 9.45 -17.04
C SER A 27 -12.09 8.70 -17.42
N SER A 28 -11.03 9.46 -17.66
CA SER A 28 -9.70 8.92 -17.96
C SER A 28 -8.78 9.14 -16.78
N LEU A 29 -8.26 8.05 -16.21
CA LEU A 29 -7.24 8.09 -15.19
C LEU A 29 -5.88 7.81 -15.82
N LYS A 30 -4.94 8.72 -15.62
CA LYS A 30 -3.54 8.52 -15.99
C LYS A 30 -2.79 7.91 -14.82
N LEU A 31 -2.28 6.70 -15.04
CA LEU A 31 -1.37 6.02 -14.13
C LEU A 31 0.08 6.31 -14.53
N SER A 32 0.91 6.66 -13.56
CA SER A 32 2.34 6.91 -13.78
C SER A 32 3.20 6.16 -12.75
N VAL A 33 4.34 5.66 -13.18
CA VAL A 33 5.38 5.16 -12.27
C VAL A 33 5.96 6.35 -11.51
N LEU A 34 6.18 6.20 -10.21
CA LEU A 34 6.88 7.20 -9.41
C LEU A 34 8.38 7.09 -9.67
N GLU A 35 9.02 8.22 -10.00
CA GLU A 35 10.49 8.29 -10.04
C GLU A 35 11.07 8.13 -8.64
N ASP A 36 10.46 8.79 -7.65
CA ASP A 36 10.80 8.70 -6.23
C ASP A 36 9.63 8.16 -5.41
N GLN A 37 9.81 6.99 -4.79
CA GLN A 37 8.80 6.38 -3.92
C GLN A 37 8.96 6.88 -2.48
N PRO A 38 7.87 7.20 -1.74
CA PRO A 38 7.96 7.56 -0.32
C PRO A 38 8.49 6.41 0.52
N GLN A 39 9.77 6.47 0.90
CA GLN A 39 10.46 5.35 1.52
C GLN A 39 9.82 4.90 2.84
N ALA A 40 9.29 5.83 3.64
CA ALA A 40 8.63 5.51 4.90
C ALA A 40 7.38 4.63 4.71
N ILE A 41 6.56 4.94 3.70
CA ILE A 41 5.39 4.13 3.34
C ILE A 41 5.83 2.76 2.79
N VAL A 42 6.83 2.76 1.91
CA VAL A 42 7.38 1.51 1.34
C VAL A 42 7.87 0.58 2.45
N ASP A 43 8.61 1.09 3.42
CA ASP A 43 9.16 0.31 4.53
C ASP A 43 8.06 -0.22 5.45
N ALA A 44 7.11 0.64 5.84
CA ALA A 44 5.98 0.28 6.69
C ALA A 44 5.10 -0.80 6.05
N LEU A 45 4.69 -0.59 4.80
CA LEU A 45 3.88 -1.56 4.06
C LEU A 45 4.64 -2.86 3.77
N THR A 46 5.95 -2.77 3.48
CA THR A 46 6.79 -3.96 3.31
C THR A 46 6.81 -4.82 4.57
N GLU A 47 6.97 -4.21 5.75
CA GLU A 47 6.95 -4.97 7.00
C GLU A 47 5.57 -5.56 7.29
N PHE A 48 4.52 -4.78 7.09
CA PHE A 48 3.14 -5.25 7.21
C PHE A 48 2.89 -6.48 6.29
N PHE A 49 3.23 -6.38 5.01
CA PHE A 49 2.99 -7.47 4.05
C PHE A 49 3.86 -8.71 4.29
N LYS A 50 4.98 -8.64 5.00
CA LYS A 50 5.72 -9.86 5.40
C LYS A 50 4.92 -10.73 6.36
N GLN A 51 4.09 -10.13 7.21
CA GLN A 51 3.23 -10.84 8.15
C GLN A 51 2.05 -11.51 7.44
N HIS A 52 1.69 -10.98 6.27
CA HIS A 52 0.72 -11.56 5.37
C HIS A 52 1.44 -12.34 4.26
N LYS A 53 1.54 -13.67 4.45
CA LYS A 53 1.53 -14.63 3.32
C LYS A 53 0.25 -14.35 2.50
N VAL A 54 -0.22 -15.07 1.50
CA VAL A 54 -1.28 -14.52 0.60
C VAL A 54 -0.87 -13.28 -0.22
N VAL A 55 -0.31 -12.19 0.33
CA VAL A 55 0.23 -11.06 -0.47
C VAL A 55 1.49 -11.54 -1.22
N ARG A 56 1.44 -11.50 -2.55
CA ARG A 56 2.54 -11.94 -3.43
C ARG A 56 3.43 -10.77 -3.83
N ARG A 57 2.82 -9.68 -4.29
CA ARG A 57 3.50 -8.48 -4.77
C ARG A 57 2.72 -7.22 -4.38
N GLY A 58 3.45 -6.14 -4.14
CA GLY A 58 2.91 -4.79 -3.97
C GLY A 58 3.60 -3.83 -4.93
N PHE A 59 2.81 -3.00 -5.60
CA PHE A 59 3.23 -2.00 -6.57
C PHE A 59 2.73 -0.63 -6.15
N MET A 60 3.44 0.41 -6.57
CA MET A 60 3.10 1.80 -6.25
C MET A 60 3.13 2.63 -7.52
N VAL A 61 2.04 3.32 -7.79
CA VAL A 61 1.86 4.23 -8.92
C VAL A 61 1.13 5.49 -8.46
N SER A 62 1.22 6.57 -9.23
CA SER A 62 0.38 7.74 -9.04
C SER A 62 -0.80 7.69 -10.00
N ALA A 63 -1.95 8.11 -9.52
CA ALA A 63 -3.19 8.19 -10.26
C ALA A 63 -3.63 9.66 -10.34
N THR A 64 -3.86 10.16 -11.56
CA THR A 64 -4.30 11.53 -11.82
C THR A 64 -5.45 11.52 -12.81
N GLU A 65 -6.48 12.34 -12.61
CA GLU A 65 -7.49 12.52 -13.65
C GLU A 65 -6.88 13.30 -14.82
N SER A 66 -6.99 12.74 -16.03
CA SER A 66 -6.26 13.22 -17.22
C SER A 66 -6.57 14.68 -17.60
N ASP A 67 -7.75 15.19 -17.22
CA ASP A 67 -8.23 16.54 -17.56
C ASP A 67 -8.11 17.55 -16.41
N SER A 68 -7.67 17.12 -15.22
CA SER A 68 -7.58 17.97 -14.02
C SER A 68 -6.12 18.24 -13.65
N ALA A 69 -5.49 19.21 -14.32
CA ALA A 69 -4.12 19.64 -14.02
C ALA A 69 -3.95 20.30 -12.64
N LYS A 70 -5.01 20.36 -11.82
CA LYS A 70 -5.04 21.02 -10.52
C LYS A 70 -5.25 20.06 -9.35
N GLU A 71 -5.55 18.79 -9.61
CA GLU A 71 -5.75 17.81 -8.55
C GLU A 71 -4.44 17.14 -8.16
N ALA A 72 -4.24 16.99 -6.86
CA ALA A 72 -3.10 16.25 -6.33
C ALA A 72 -3.22 14.78 -6.78
N PRO A 73 -2.10 14.15 -7.21
CA PRO A 73 -2.10 12.74 -7.55
C PRO A 73 -2.47 11.89 -6.33
N ILE A 74 -3.32 10.89 -6.55
CA ILE A 74 -3.58 9.86 -5.55
C ILE A 74 -2.43 8.85 -5.63
N LEU A 75 -1.83 8.53 -4.48
CA LEU A 75 -0.88 7.43 -4.38
C LEU A 75 -1.67 6.12 -4.39
N MET A 76 -1.45 5.25 -5.38
CA MET A 76 -2.20 4.00 -5.49
C MET A 76 -1.29 2.80 -5.24
N ILE A 77 -1.69 1.97 -4.27
CA ILE A 77 -1.04 0.71 -3.92
C ILE A 77 -1.81 -0.44 -4.54
N ALA A 78 -1.22 -1.07 -5.54
CA ALA A 78 -1.79 -2.25 -6.17
C ALA A 78 -1.21 -3.51 -5.56
N LEU A 79 -2.08 -4.41 -5.10
CA LEU A 79 -1.71 -5.65 -4.44
C LEU A 79 -2.12 -6.86 -5.28
N GLU A 80 -1.17 -7.76 -5.46
CA GLU A 80 -1.44 -9.08 -6.00
C GLU A 80 -1.49 -10.11 -4.86
N PHE A 81 -2.60 -10.83 -4.79
CA PHE A 81 -2.80 -11.90 -3.82
C PHE A 81 -2.60 -13.30 -4.43
N THR A 82 -2.43 -14.28 -3.56
CA THR A 82 -2.46 -15.70 -3.92
C THR A 82 -3.89 -16.06 -4.31
N THR A 83 -4.07 -16.88 -5.34
CA THR A 83 -5.40 -17.35 -5.77
C THR A 83 -6.15 -17.98 -4.60
N GLY A 84 -7.41 -17.59 -4.41
CA GLY A 84 -8.26 -18.07 -3.31
C GLY A 84 -7.90 -17.47 -1.94
N ALA A 85 -7.14 -16.37 -1.89
CA ALA A 85 -6.87 -15.67 -0.64
C ALA A 85 -8.17 -15.19 0.02
N GLU A 86 -8.27 -15.46 1.32
CA GLU A 86 -9.30 -14.91 2.20
C GLU A 86 -8.78 -13.64 2.90
N ASN A 87 -9.67 -12.87 3.51
CA ASN A 87 -9.33 -11.67 4.30
C ASN A 87 -8.65 -10.52 3.53
N ILE A 88 -8.81 -10.46 2.20
CA ILE A 88 -8.25 -9.40 1.36
C ILE A 88 -8.65 -8.01 1.87
N ASP A 89 -9.95 -7.80 2.11
CA ASP A 89 -10.47 -6.49 2.56
C ASP A 89 -9.88 -6.07 3.91
N SER A 90 -9.71 -7.02 4.84
CA SER A 90 -9.10 -6.75 6.15
C SER A 90 -7.62 -6.39 6.03
N ILE A 91 -6.88 -7.02 5.11
CA ILE A 91 -5.47 -6.70 4.84
C ILE A 91 -5.36 -5.32 4.20
N ILE A 92 -6.21 -5.01 3.21
CA ILE A 92 -6.26 -3.70 2.56
C ILE A 92 -6.59 -2.62 3.59
N HIS A 93 -7.60 -2.83 4.43
CA HIS A 93 -7.98 -1.89 5.47
C HIS A 93 -6.83 -1.65 6.46
N GLY A 94 -6.17 -2.71 6.94
CA GLY A 94 -5.01 -2.58 7.84
C GLY A 94 -3.83 -1.86 7.20
N ALA A 95 -3.55 -2.15 5.93
CA ALA A 95 -2.51 -1.47 5.16
C ALA A 95 -2.83 0.02 4.93
N GLY A 96 -4.08 0.35 4.63
CA GLY A 96 -4.56 1.72 4.48
C GLY A 96 -4.42 2.52 5.76
N THR A 97 -4.92 1.98 6.88
CA THR A 97 -4.78 2.60 8.20
C THR A 97 -3.31 2.85 8.56
N LEU A 98 -2.43 1.87 8.33
CA LEU A 98 -1.00 2.04 8.57
C LEU A 98 -0.38 3.11 7.67
N ALA A 99 -0.74 3.15 6.39
CA ALA A 99 -0.19 4.11 5.45
C ALA A 99 -0.59 5.55 5.80
N CYS A 100 -1.80 5.76 6.33
CA CYS A 100 -2.26 7.08 6.79
C CYS A 100 -1.38 7.70 7.88
N GLU A 101 -0.61 6.92 8.64
CA GLU A 101 0.35 7.45 9.64
C GLU A 101 1.51 8.23 8.99
N PHE A 102 1.72 8.08 7.68
CA PHE A 102 2.85 8.65 6.94
C PHE A 102 2.43 9.68 5.88
N LEU A 103 1.14 9.91 5.69
CA LEU A 103 0.62 10.88 4.73
C LEU A 103 0.58 12.29 5.32
N ALA A 104 0.85 13.30 4.50
CA ALA A 104 0.50 14.67 4.82
C ALA A 104 -1.02 14.92 4.69
N ASP A 105 -1.54 16.00 5.29
CA ASP A 105 -2.97 16.33 5.31
C ASP A 105 -3.61 16.46 3.91
N ASP A 106 -2.81 16.77 2.89
CA ASP A 106 -3.25 16.95 1.49
C ASP A 106 -2.91 15.76 0.58
N GLU A 107 -2.29 14.71 1.12
CA GLU A 107 -1.99 13.49 0.38
C GLU A 107 -3.11 12.46 0.53
N SER A 108 -3.30 11.65 -0.51
CA SER A 108 -4.30 10.59 -0.51
C SER A 108 -3.68 9.29 -0.99
N ILE A 109 -4.08 8.19 -0.35
CA ILE A 109 -3.67 6.85 -0.74
C ILE A 109 -4.89 5.98 -1.01
N ASP A 110 -4.83 5.18 -2.06
CA ASP A 110 -5.86 4.21 -2.41
C ASP A 110 -5.23 2.82 -2.65
N PHE A 111 -6.04 1.78 -2.49
CA PHE A 111 -5.62 0.39 -2.61
C PHE A 111 -6.49 -0.35 -3.60
N CYS A 112 -5.86 -1.06 -4.54
CA CYS A 112 -6.56 -1.90 -5.49
C CYS A 112 -5.95 -3.30 -5.59
N VAL A 113 -6.76 -4.25 -6.05
CA VAL A 113 -6.31 -5.62 -6.31
C VAL A 113 -5.98 -5.76 -7.79
N VAL A 114 -4.84 -6.37 -8.10
CA VAL A 114 -4.41 -6.66 -9.48
C VAL A 114 -4.19 -8.14 -9.69
N ASN A 115 -4.46 -8.60 -10.92
CA ASN A 115 -4.33 -9.99 -11.33
C ASN A 115 -3.53 -10.11 -12.63
N GLU A 116 -2.60 -11.07 -12.71
CA GLU A 116 -1.74 -11.28 -13.89
C GLU A 116 -2.52 -11.55 -15.20
N ASN A 117 -3.72 -12.11 -15.11
CA ASN A 117 -4.50 -12.52 -16.28
C ASN A 117 -5.51 -11.45 -16.74
N GLU A 118 -5.58 -10.31 -16.05
CA GLU A 118 -6.55 -9.26 -16.32
C GLU A 118 -5.94 -8.17 -17.21
N GLN A 119 -6.70 -7.71 -18.20
CA GLN A 119 -6.29 -6.66 -19.14
C GLN A 119 -6.45 -5.26 -18.54
N GLY A 120 -5.87 -4.24 -19.18
CA GLY A 120 -6.00 -2.84 -18.75
C GLY A 120 -5.08 -2.50 -17.59
N VAL A 121 -5.63 -1.98 -16.49
CA VAL A 121 -4.85 -1.49 -15.32
C VAL A 121 -4.00 -2.59 -14.70
N SER A 122 -4.59 -3.77 -14.47
CA SER A 122 -3.87 -4.94 -13.94
C SER A 122 -2.69 -5.36 -14.84
N HIS A 123 -2.89 -5.34 -16.16
CA HIS A 123 -1.81 -5.64 -17.13
C HIS A 123 -0.69 -4.60 -17.06
N PHE A 124 -1.03 -3.30 -17.09
CA PHE A 124 -0.03 -2.23 -17.00
C PHE A 124 0.80 -2.36 -15.72
N ILE A 125 0.14 -2.50 -14.57
CA ILE A 125 0.81 -2.59 -13.28
C ILE A 125 1.71 -3.82 -13.21
N THR A 126 1.18 -5.00 -13.55
CA THR A 126 1.92 -6.26 -13.37
C THR A 126 3.07 -6.46 -14.35
N GLN A 127 3.04 -5.81 -15.52
CA GLN A 127 4.04 -5.98 -16.59
C GLN A 127 5.01 -4.80 -16.74
N HIS A 128 4.62 -3.59 -16.34
CA HIS A 128 5.40 -2.37 -16.60
C HIS A 128 5.80 -1.60 -15.33
N VAL A 129 5.35 -2.02 -14.15
CA VAL A 129 5.72 -1.40 -12.87
C VAL A 129 6.56 -2.37 -12.06
N GLN A 130 7.71 -1.90 -11.57
CA GLN A 130 8.54 -2.69 -10.67
C GLN A 130 7.84 -2.81 -9.30
N PRO A 131 7.66 -4.02 -8.75
CA PRO A 131 7.09 -4.16 -7.40
C PRO A 131 8.07 -3.63 -6.36
N PHE A 132 7.58 -2.85 -5.40
CA PHE A 132 8.36 -2.46 -4.21
C PHE A 132 8.41 -3.61 -3.19
N TYR A 133 7.35 -4.42 -3.16
CA TYR A 133 7.28 -5.63 -2.34
C TYR A 133 7.10 -6.86 -3.21
N GLN A 134 7.92 -7.88 -2.99
CA GLN A 134 7.72 -9.21 -3.57
C GLN A 134 8.06 -10.28 -2.53
N ARG A 135 7.06 -11.10 -2.22
CA ARG A 135 7.23 -12.22 -1.28
C ARG A 135 8.25 -13.20 -1.84
N ARG A 136 9.34 -13.43 -1.08
CA ARG A 136 10.38 -14.38 -1.46
C ARG A 136 9.88 -15.80 -1.23
N LEU A 137 9.89 -16.62 -2.28
CA LEU A 137 9.53 -18.05 -2.21
C LEU A 137 10.53 -18.89 -1.39
N GLY A 138 11.76 -18.39 -1.18
CA GLY A 138 12.90 -19.16 -0.67
C GLY A 138 13.27 -18.99 0.80
N SER A 139 12.52 -18.27 1.64
CA SER A 139 12.88 -18.18 3.07
C SER A 139 12.77 -19.52 3.81
N PHE A 140 12.03 -20.48 3.25
CA PHE A 140 11.92 -21.85 3.78
C PHE A 140 13.18 -22.71 3.54
N LEU A 141 14.03 -22.34 2.56
CA LEU A 141 15.24 -23.11 2.22
C LEU A 141 16.43 -22.80 3.13
N ARG A 142 16.34 -21.79 3.99
CA ARG A 142 17.46 -21.41 4.89
C ARG A 142 17.45 -22.21 6.20
N ASP A 143 16.29 -22.66 6.66
CA ASP A 143 16.17 -23.37 7.96
C ASP A 143 16.29 -24.90 7.83
N THR A 144 16.28 -25.43 6.60
CA THR A 144 16.27 -26.88 6.33
C THR A 144 17.61 -27.44 5.85
N ILE A 145 18.60 -26.59 5.60
CA ILE A 145 19.91 -27.03 5.09
C ILE A 145 20.95 -26.82 6.19
N PRO A 146 21.42 -27.88 6.89
CA PRO A 146 22.52 -27.75 7.82
C PRO A 146 23.78 -27.30 7.05
N VAL A 147 24.28 -26.12 7.39
CA VAL A 147 25.54 -25.60 6.85
C VAL A 147 26.67 -26.43 7.45
N LYS A 148 27.18 -27.39 6.66
CA LYS A 148 28.37 -28.16 7.02
C LYS A 148 29.58 -27.36 6.57
N ASN A 149 30.08 -26.48 7.44
CA ASN A 149 31.41 -25.90 7.25
C ASN A 149 32.42 -27.05 7.29
N THR A 150 33.08 -27.31 6.16
CA THR A 150 34.18 -28.27 6.03
C THR A 150 35.48 -27.50 5.97
#